data_AF-A0A533RU14-F1
#
_entry.id   AF-A0A533RU14-F1
#
_cell.length_a   1.000
_cell.length_b   1.000
_cell.length_c   1.000
_cell.angle_alpha   90.00
_cell.angle_beta   90.00
_cell.angle_gamma   90.00
#
_symmetry.space_group_name_H-M   'P 1'
#
loop_
_entity.id
_entity.type
_entity.pdbx_description
1 polymer ?
#
loop_
_entity_poly.entity_id
_entity_poly.type
_entity_poly.pdbx_seq_one_letter_code
_entity_poly.pdbx_strand_id
1 'polypeptide(L)' 'MLASGSSWDNAEKYVELGFAGGSGSDPHKAAVSGDTVGDPFKDAAGPSLYMPIKLLAIVTLVLAPLFISIT' A
#
# COMPACT_ATOMS: atom_id res chain seq x y z
N MET A 1 2.16 6.75 1.03
CA MET A 1 0.99 5.86 1.16
C MET A 1 1.44 4.43 1.36
N LEU A 2 1.99 3.75 0.33
CA LEU A 2 2.55 2.40 0.49
C LEU A 2 3.73 2.37 1.49
N ALA A 3 4.75 3.20 1.28
CA ALA A 3 5.93 3.24 2.13
C ALA A 3 5.62 3.59 3.61
N SER A 4 4.61 4.42 3.85
CA SER A 4 4.18 4.80 5.19
C SER A 4 3.39 3.69 5.89
N GLY A 5 2.45 3.03 5.19
CA GLY A 5 1.71 1.90 5.76
C GLY A 5 2.61 0.70 6.03
N SER A 6 3.51 0.35 5.11
CA SER A 6 4.50 -0.71 5.32
C SER A 6 5.51 -0.39 6.43
N SER A 7 5.80 0.88 6.69
CA SER A 7 6.67 1.27 7.81
C SER A 7 5.97 1.10 9.17
N TRP A 8 4.66 1.31 9.25
CA TRP A 8 3.88 1.06 10.47
C TRP A 8 3.70 -0.44 10.74
N ASP A 9 3.44 -1.25 9.72
CA ASP A 9 3.41 -2.73 9.78
C ASP A 9 4.75 -3.30 10.30
N ASN A 10 5.87 -2.80 9.79
CA ASN A 10 7.20 -3.22 10.24
C ASN A 10 7.52 -2.72 11.67
N ALA A 11 7.03 -1.53 12.05
CA ALA A 11 7.22 -1.02 13.40
C ALA A 11 6.45 -1.83 14.44
N GLU A 12 5.23 -2.27 14.12
CA GLU A 12 4.45 -3.19 14.97
C GLU A 12 5.18 -4.52 15.18
N LYS A 13 5.60 -5.18 14.09
CA LYS A 13 6.37 -6.43 14.14
C LYS A 13 7.67 -6.28 14.92
N TYR A 14 8.33 -5.13 14.80
CA TYR A 14 9.54 -4.84 15.57
C TYR A 14 9.27 -4.76 17.08
N VAL A 15 8.14 -4.17 17.48
CA VAL A 15 7.73 -4.13 18.90
C VAL A 15 7.30 -5.52 19.39
N GLU A 16 6.61 -6.31 18.57
CA GLU A 16 6.22 -7.70 18.87
C GLU A 16 7.41 -8.61 19.15
N LEU A 17 8.51 -8.43 18.42
CA LEU A 17 9.76 -9.17 18.61
C LEU A 17 10.49 -8.82 19.92
N GLY A 18 9.97 -7.89 20.72
CA GLY A 18 10.50 -7.58 22.06
C GLY A 18 11.49 -6.41 22.10
N PHE A 19 11.78 -5.77 20.98
CA PHE A 19 12.77 -4.68 20.92
C PHE A 19 12.31 -3.38 21.57
N ALA A 20 11.00 -3.21 21.80
CA ALA A 20 10.42 -1.99 22.38
C ALA A 20 9.29 -2.31 23.38
N GLY A 21 9.53 -3.21 24.34
CA GLY A 21 8.58 -3.53 25.42
C GLY A 21 7.77 -4.82 25.22
N GLY A 22 7.79 -5.39 24.01
CA GLY A 22 7.16 -6.68 23.71
C GLY A 22 5.64 -6.61 23.52
N SER A 23 5.06 -7.75 23.12
CA SER A 23 3.62 -7.86 22.87
C SER A 23 2.80 -7.56 24.14
N GLY A 24 1.76 -6.75 23.99
CA GLY A 24 0.88 -6.30 25.07
C GLY A 24 1.31 -5.04 25.82
N SER A 25 2.50 -4.50 25.55
CA SER A 25 2.99 -3.24 26.13
C SER A 25 2.27 -2.02 25.53
N ASP A 26 2.29 -0.87 26.23
CA ASP A 26 1.75 0.40 25.69
C ASP A 26 2.32 0.79 24.31
N PRO A 27 3.64 0.66 24.04
CA PRO A 27 4.17 0.88 22.70
C PRO A 27 3.66 -0.11 21.65
N HIS A 28 3.33 -1.35 22.02
CA HIS A 28 2.71 -2.31 21.10
C HIS A 28 1.28 -1.87 20.72
N LYS A 29 0.47 -1.43 21.67
CA LYS A 29 -0.89 -0.92 21.38
C LYS A 29 -0.86 0.32 20.48
N ALA A 30 0.12 1.20 20.68
CA ALA A 30 0.31 2.38 19.83
C ALA A 30 0.71 1.98 18.40
N ALA A 31 1.58 0.97 18.25
CA ALA A 31 2.00 0.45 16.94
C ALA A 31 0.84 -0.22 16.19
N VAL A 32 0.03 -1.04 16.87
CA VAL A 32 -1.19 -1.67 16.31
C VAL A 32 -2.17 -0.62 15.79
N SER A 33 -2.38 0.47 16.55
CA SER A 33 -3.24 1.57 16.08
C SER A 33 -2.67 2.28 14.85
N GLY A 34 -1.35 2.34 14.71
CA GLY A 34 -0.68 2.88 13.52
C GLY A 34 -0.85 1.98 12.29
N ASP A 35 -0.70 0.67 12.46
CA ASP A 35 -0.90 -0.30 11.36
C ASP A 35 -2.36 -0.36 10.92
N THR A 36 -3.31 -0.32 11.87
CA THR A 36 -4.76 -0.28 11.54
C THR A 36 -5.13 0.93 10.69
N VAL A 37 -4.48 2.08 10.90
CA VAL A 37 -4.65 3.27 10.06
C VAL A 37 -3.91 3.13 8.72
N GLY A 38 -2.80 2.39 8.69
CA GLY A 38 -1.97 2.13 7.52
C GLY A 38 -2.50 1.06 6.56
N ASP A 39 -3.26 0.07 7.06
CA ASP A 39 -3.81 -1.07 6.30
C ASP A 39 -4.63 -0.63 5.07
N PRO A 40 -5.58 0.31 5.18
CA PRO A 40 -6.33 0.78 4.01
C PRO A 40 -5.43 1.45 2.97
N PHE A 41 -4.33 2.07 3.38
CA PHE A 41 -3.40 2.74 2.46
C PHE A 41 -2.39 1.78 1.83
N LYS A 42 -1.97 0.74 2.54
CA LYS A 42 -1.00 -0.25 2.04
C LYS A 42 -1.69 -1.30 1.15
N ASP A 43 -2.85 -1.79 1.56
CA ASP A 43 -3.50 -2.95 0.91
C ASP A 43 -4.60 -2.57 -0.08
N ALA A 44 -5.29 -1.45 0.12
CA ALA A 44 -6.36 -1.02 -0.77
C ALA A 44 -5.95 0.14 -1.68
N ALA A 45 -5.58 1.31 -1.12
CA ALA A 45 -5.36 2.53 -1.88
C ALA A 45 -4.11 2.49 -2.78
N GLY A 46 -3.06 1.81 -2.34
CA GLY A 46 -1.82 1.66 -3.12
C GLY A 46 -2.01 0.86 -4.40
N PRO A 47 -2.49 -0.41 -4.31
CA PRO A 47 -2.78 -1.22 -5.49
C PRO A 47 -3.89 -0.64 -6.37
N SER A 48 -4.91 -0.01 -5.79
CA SER A 48 -6.05 0.54 -6.53
C SER A 48 -5.71 1.72 -7.44
N LEU A 49 -4.60 2.42 -7.18
CA LEU A 49 -4.12 3.50 -8.06
C LEU A 49 -3.20 2.97 -9.16
N TYR A 50 -2.38 1.97 -8.86
CA TYR A 50 -1.43 1.41 -9.82
C TYR A 50 -2.10 0.61 -10.94
N MET A 51 -3.14 -0.16 -10.61
CA MET A 51 -3.84 -1.01 -11.57
C MET A 51 -4.54 -0.24 -12.70
N PRO A 52 -5.38 0.79 -12.45
CA PRO A 52 -6.06 1.51 -13.52
C PRO A 52 -5.09 2.26 -14.43
N ILE A 53 -3.98 2.77 -13.90
CA ILE A 53 -2.93 3.42 -14.71
C ILE A 53 -2.32 2.42 -15.71
N LYS A 54 -1.97 1.22 -15.25
CA LYS A 54 -1.45 0.16 -16.12
C LYS A 54 -2.47 -0.32 -17.15
N LEU A 55 -3.72 -0.49 -16.74
CA LEU A 55 -4.79 -0.91 -17.65
C LEU A 55 -5.03 0.14 -18.73
N LEU A 56 -5.08 1.42 -18.38
CA LEU A 56 -5.23 2.50 -19.35
C LEU A 56 -4.05 2.54 -20.34
N ALA A 57 -2.82 2.34 -19.86
CA ALA A 57 -1.64 2.27 -20.73
C ALA A 57 -1.72 1.10 -21.73
N ILE A 58 -2.19 -0.08 -21.31
CA ILE A 58 -2.34 -1.24 -22.20
C ILE A 58 -3.48 -1.01 -23.20
N VAL A 59 -4.63 -0.51 -22.75
CA VAL A 59 -5.78 -0.23 -23.61
C VAL A 59 -5.42 0.82 -24.66
N THR A 60 -4.74 1.89 -24.28
CA THR A 60 -4.28 2.93 -25.23
C THR A 60 -3.26 2.38 -26.21
N LEU A 61 -2.34 1.51 -25.79
CA LEU A 61 -1.38 0.87 -26.69
C LEU A 61 -2.05 -0.06 -27.71
N VAL A 62 -3.03 -0.86 -27.28
CA VAL A 62 -3.77 -1.77 -28.17
C VAL A 62 -4.64 -1.01 -29.17
N LEU A 63 -5.25 0.11 -28.75
CA LEU A 63 -6.10 0.94 -29.60
C LEU A 63 -5.31 1.96 -30.46
N ALA A 64 -4.02 2.17 -30.20
CA ALA A 64 -3.16 3.09 -30.95
C ALA A 64 -3.22 2.91 -32.49
N PRO A 65 -3.09 1.70 -33.07
CA PRO A 65 -3.18 1.54 -34.53
C PRO A 65 -4.58 1.89 -35.06
N LEU A 66 -5.63 1.69 -34.26
CA LEU A 66 -7.00 2.03 -34.65
C LEU A 66 -7.22 3.55 -34.68
N PHE A 67 -6.65 4.30 -33.72
CA PHE A 67 -6.67 5.76 -33.74
C PHE A 67 -5.86 6.37 -34.88
N ILE A 68 -4.72 5.77 -35.23
CA ILE A 68 -3.89 6.20 -36.37
C ILE A 68 -4.58 5.91 -37.71
N SER A 69 -5.38 4.84 -37.81
CA SER A 69 -6.08 4.49 -39.06
C SER A 69 -7.32 5.34 -39.35
N ILE A 70 -7.91 5.96 -38.33
CA ILE A 70 -9.16 6.74 -38.45
C ILE A 70 -8.87 8.26 -38.61
N THR A 71 -7.63 8.69 -38.38
CA THR A 71 -7.16 10.07 -38.61
C THR A 71 -6.45 10.18 -39.95
#